data_AF-A0A9E4L0K2-F1
#
_entry.id   AF-A0A9E4L0K2-F1
#
_cell.length_a   1.000
_cell.length_b   1.000
_cell.length_c   1.000
_cell.angle_alpha   90.00
_cell.angle_beta   90.00
_cell.angle_gamma   90.00
#
_symmetry.space_group_name_H-M   'P 1'
#
loop_
_entity.id
_entity.type
_entity.pdbx_description
1 polymer ?
#
loop_
_entity_poly.entity_id
_entity_poly.type
_entity_poly.pdbx_seq_one_letter_code
_entity_poly.pdbx_strand_id
1 'polypeptide(L)'
;SDASGSLMWDFAARRWDEALLAEIDLPISLLPPVLGSAEVAGALSAEAAADLGLAPGTLVACGGGDAACAVIGSGMPDRDTLMINAGTAVQVIEMQDEPRPFNRETANRYLFELGVAGQTFAIGALNSAGHSLDWWRRFVDPALSHAEFEALAADEPSPEDGPLFLPWLQGTGTPYLLDGPYGAFVQLSSTADRSILTRAVMDGVAFGIRLCAEALIKPGKLADKKVLITGGVPKSPLMRKILCNVLPASVTFRSFSDMSALGAVAHAAVAAGVSASASDFLANFDYGESMPAANADLTAEYERNYARFKQWADHTASI
;
A
#
# COMPACT_ATOMS: atom_id res chain seq x y z
N SER A 1 -16.41 -2.00 5.88
CA SER A 1 -14.95 -2.09 6.03
C SER A 1 -14.51 -1.78 7.45
N ASP A 2 -14.91 -0.66 8.05
CA ASP A 2 -14.42 -0.22 9.38
C ASP A 2 -14.61 -1.24 10.50
N ALA A 3 -15.76 -1.92 10.55
CA ALA A 3 -16.01 -2.99 11.51
C ALA A 3 -14.90 -4.06 11.51
N SER A 4 -14.38 -4.41 10.33
CA SER A 4 -13.31 -5.42 10.19
C SER A 4 -11.95 -4.96 10.73
N GLY A 5 -11.72 -3.65 10.86
CA GLY A 5 -10.50 -3.10 11.46
C GLY A 5 -10.52 -3.05 13.00
N SER A 6 -11.64 -3.39 13.63
CA SER A 6 -11.82 -3.32 15.08
C SER A 6 -11.23 -4.51 15.86
N LEU A 7 -10.81 -5.57 15.15
CA LEU A 7 -10.48 -6.89 15.70
C LEU A 7 -11.65 -7.64 16.36
N MET A 8 -12.89 -7.13 16.24
CA MET A 8 -14.10 -7.72 16.83
C MET A 8 -15.07 -8.28 15.77
N TRP A 9 -14.61 -8.44 14.53
CA TRP A 9 -15.43 -8.84 13.38
C TRP A 9 -15.20 -10.30 13.01
N ASP A 10 -16.28 -11.08 12.93
CA ASP A 10 -16.25 -12.42 12.36
C ASP A 10 -16.39 -12.32 10.83
N PHE A 11 -15.31 -12.64 10.10
CA PHE A 11 -15.29 -12.63 8.64
C PHE A 11 -16.14 -13.73 7.99
N ALA A 12 -16.36 -14.86 8.67
CA ALA A 12 -17.17 -15.95 8.16
C ALA A 12 -18.66 -15.64 8.33
N ALA A 13 -19.06 -15.16 9.52
CA ALA A 13 -20.45 -14.80 9.80
C ALA A 13 -20.83 -13.39 9.34
N ARG A 14 -19.85 -12.53 9.04
CA ARG A 14 -20.00 -11.11 8.69
C ARG A 14 -20.85 -10.33 9.68
N ARG A 15 -20.47 -10.43 10.95
CA ARG A 15 -21.09 -9.71 12.07
C ARG A 15 -20.07 -9.51 13.19
N TRP A 16 -20.44 -8.74 14.21
CA TRP A 16 -19.70 -8.68 15.45
C TRP A 16 -19.53 -10.09 16.06
N ASP A 17 -18.32 -10.42 16.49
CA ASP A 17 -18.01 -11.69 17.13
C ASP A 17 -18.49 -11.67 18.58
N GLU A 18 -19.73 -12.13 18.79
CA GLU A 18 -20.36 -12.15 20.12
C GLU A 18 -19.60 -13.02 21.14
N ALA A 19 -18.89 -14.07 20.69
CA ALA A 19 -18.13 -14.93 21.59
C ALA A 19 -16.88 -14.19 22.10
N LEU A 20 -16.15 -13.53 21.20
CA LEU A 20 -15.02 -12.69 21.56
C LEU A 20 -15.44 -11.52 22.45
N LEU A 21 -16.54 -10.84 22.11
CA LEU A 21 -17.07 -9.72 22.90
C LEU A 21 -17.44 -10.14 24.32
N ALA A 22 -18.01 -11.33 24.50
CA ALA A 22 -18.30 -11.90 25.81
C ALA A 22 -17.02 -12.22 26.60
N GLU A 23 -15.93 -12.67 25.94
CA GLU A 23 -14.65 -12.98 26.59
C GLU A 23 -13.96 -11.73 27.16
N ILE A 24 -14.13 -10.57 26.52
CA ILE A 24 -13.56 -9.28 26.96
C ILE A 24 -14.56 -8.43 27.77
N ASP A 25 -15.69 -8.99 28.18
CA ASP A 25 -16.77 -8.30 28.91
C ASP A 25 -17.27 -7.01 28.21
N LEU A 26 -17.31 -6.99 26.88
CA LEU A 26 -17.78 -5.84 26.09
C LEU A 26 -19.21 -6.04 25.58
N PRO A 27 -20.20 -5.25 26.05
CA PRO A 27 -21.58 -5.36 25.57
C PRO A 27 -21.70 -4.99 24.09
N ILE A 28 -22.29 -5.87 23.28
CA ILE A 28 -22.56 -5.63 21.86
C ILE A 28 -23.41 -4.36 21.60
N SER A 29 -24.22 -3.95 22.58
CA SER A 29 -25.04 -2.74 22.52
C SER A 29 -24.23 -1.44 22.47
N LEU A 30 -22.93 -1.48 22.79
CA LEU A 30 -22.01 -0.35 22.63
C LEU A 30 -21.45 -0.23 21.22
N LEU A 31 -21.59 -1.27 20.39
CA LEU A 31 -21.12 -1.28 19.01
C LEU A 31 -22.21 -0.78 18.07
N PRO A 32 -21.85 -0.01 17.03
CA PRO A 32 -22.84 0.48 16.07
C PRO A 32 -23.39 -0.66 15.21
N PRO A 33 -24.59 -0.50 14.62
CA PRO A 33 -25.03 -1.35 13.53
C PRO A 33 -24.04 -1.22 12.36
N VAL A 34 -23.77 -2.33 11.67
CA VAL A 34 -22.87 -2.37 10.51
C VAL A 34 -23.70 -2.30 9.24
N LEU A 35 -23.42 -1.29 8.41
CA LEU A 35 -24.05 -1.09 7.11
C LEU A 35 -23.05 -1.41 5.99
N GLY A 36 -23.57 -1.77 4.82
CA GLY A 36 -22.80 -1.81 3.58
C GLY A 36 -22.32 -0.41 3.18
N SER A 37 -21.15 -0.32 2.55
CA SER A 37 -20.50 0.98 2.32
C SER A 37 -21.27 1.91 1.37
N ALA A 38 -22.09 1.37 0.48
CA ALA A 38 -22.98 2.13 -0.39
C ALA A 38 -24.40 2.32 0.17
N GLU A 39 -24.70 1.81 1.37
CA GLU A 39 -26.00 2.03 2.00
C GLU A 39 -26.11 3.46 2.53
N VAL A 40 -27.34 3.98 2.54
CA VAL A 40 -27.66 5.29 3.11
C VAL A 40 -27.63 5.17 4.64
N ALA A 41 -26.62 5.77 5.27
CA ALA A 41 -26.52 5.84 6.73
C ALA A 41 -27.51 6.84 7.34
N GLY A 42 -27.93 7.83 6.55
CA GLY A 42 -28.92 8.82 6.94
C GLY A 42 -28.95 9.99 5.96
N ALA A 43 -29.48 11.12 6.43
CA ALA A 43 -29.50 12.37 5.70
C ALA A 43 -29.11 13.53 6.62
N LEU A 44 -28.52 14.58 6.05
CA LEU A 44 -28.13 15.76 6.82
C LEU A 44 -29.35 16.39 7.49
N SER A 45 -29.22 16.66 8.80
CA SER A 45 -30.17 17.51 9.52
C SER A 45 -30.08 18.95 9.00
N ALA A 46 -31.08 19.78 9.31
CA ALA A 46 -31.04 21.19 8.93
C ALA A 46 -29.84 21.93 9.53
N GLU A 47 -29.45 21.58 10.76
CA GLU A 47 -28.29 22.13 11.45
C GLU A 47 -26.98 21.71 10.76
N ALA A 48 -26.76 20.41 10.56
CA ALA A 48 -25.55 19.92 9.90
C ALA A 48 -25.43 20.43 8.45
N ALA A 49 -26.55 20.55 7.74
CA ALA A 49 -26.58 21.11 6.40
C ALA A 49 -26.17 22.59 6.39
N ALA A 50 -26.63 23.39 7.36
CA ALA A 50 -26.23 24.79 7.49
C ALA A 50 -24.72 24.94 7.77
N ASP A 51 -24.17 24.12 8.67
CA ASP A 51 -22.75 24.13 9.02
C ASP A 51 -21.85 23.75 7.84
N LEU A 52 -22.29 22.80 7.01
CA LEU A 52 -21.56 22.33 5.83
C LEU A 52 -21.82 23.17 4.56
N GLY A 53 -22.77 24.10 4.59
CA GLY A 53 -23.21 24.84 3.41
C GLY A 53 -23.90 23.98 2.36
N LEU A 54 -24.58 22.90 2.79
CA LEU A 54 -25.29 21.94 1.95
C LEU A 54 -26.82 22.03 2.17
N ALA A 55 -27.58 21.24 1.42
CA ALA A 55 -29.03 21.20 1.55
C ALA A 55 -29.47 20.25 2.69
N PRO A 56 -30.46 20.62 3.53
CA PRO A 56 -31.09 19.67 4.44
C PRO A 56 -31.64 18.47 3.67
N GLY A 57 -31.49 17.28 4.23
CA GLY A 57 -31.92 16.04 3.57
C GLY A 57 -30.94 15.48 2.53
N THR A 58 -29.77 16.11 2.30
CA THR A 58 -28.69 15.50 1.51
C THR A 58 -28.33 14.14 2.11
N LEU A 59 -28.37 13.09 1.28
CA LEU A 59 -28.07 11.73 1.72
C LEU A 59 -26.60 11.59 2.14
N VAL A 60 -26.37 10.78 3.16
CA VAL A 60 -25.04 10.40 3.65
C VAL A 60 -24.86 8.91 3.43
N ALA A 61 -23.94 8.53 2.54
CA ALA A 61 -23.53 7.14 2.40
C ALA A 61 -22.72 6.70 3.62
N CYS A 62 -22.82 5.42 4.00
CA CYS A 62 -22.02 4.87 5.09
C CYS A 62 -20.51 5.02 4.82
N GLY A 63 -20.09 4.86 3.57
CA GLY A 63 -18.69 4.95 3.18
C GLY A 63 -17.85 3.81 3.75
N GLY A 64 -16.55 4.03 3.92
CA GLY A 64 -15.66 3.05 4.49
C GLY A 64 -14.26 3.59 4.75
N GLY A 65 -13.45 2.76 5.40
CA GLY A 65 -12.06 3.07 5.71
C GLY A 65 -11.24 3.44 4.48
N ASP A 66 -10.23 4.27 4.71
CA ASP A 66 -9.39 4.90 3.70
C ASP A 66 -8.76 3.90 2.71
N ALA A 67 -8.24 2.77 3.19
CA ALA A 67 -7.63 1.72 2.37
C ALA A 67 -8.68 0.99 1.52
N ALA A 68 -9.85 0.69 2.10
CA ALA A 68 -10.95 0.06 1.37
C ALA A 68 -11.46 0.99 0.26
N CYS A 69 -11.65 2.27 0.57
CA CYS A 69 -12.00 3.27 -0.43
C CYS A 69 -10.87 3.50 -1.45
N ALA A 70 -9.59 3.41 -1.07
CA ALA A 70 -8.49 3.50 -2.02
C ALA A 70 -8.52 2.34 -3.03
N VAL A 71 -8.78 1.11 -2.57
CA VAL A 71 -8.95 -0.06 -3.44
C VAL A 71 -10.10 0.18 -4.41
N ILE A 72 -11.25 0.63 -3.91
CA ILE A 72 -12.42 0.90 -4.76
C ILE A 72 -12.11 2.01 -5.77
N GLY A 73 -11.64 3.16 -5.29
CA GLY A 73 -11.28 4.30 -6.13
C GLY A 73 -10.16 4.01 -7.12
N SER A 74 -9.35 2.98 -6.89
CA SER A 74 -8.40 2.47 -7.88
C SER A 74 -9.06 1.61 -8.98
N GLY A 75 -10.37 1.71 -9.16
CA GLY A 75 -11.11 1.00 -10.20
C GLY A 75 -11.36 -0.47 -9.86
N MET A 76 -11.41 -0.80 -8.56
CA MET A 76 -11.72 -2.15 -8.06
C MET A 76 -10.85 -3.24 -8.71
N PRO A 77 -9.53 -3.26 -8.43
CA PRO A 77 -8.60 -4.21 -9.04
C PRO A 77 -9.09 -5.65 -8.87
N ASP A 78 -8.93 -6.43 -9.94
CA ASP A 78 -9.18 -7.86 -9.90
C ASP A 78 -8.13 -8.59 -9.04
N ARG A 79 -8.32 -9.90 -8.88
CA ARG A 79 -7.46 -10.74 -8.04
C ARG A 79 -6.05 -10.92 -8.62
N ASP A 80 -5.88 -10.63 -9.90
CA ASP A 80 -4.58 -10.70 -10.58
C ASP A 80 -3.82 -9.39 -10.47
N THR A 81 -4.42 -8.36 -9.87
CA THR A 81 -3.82 -7.04 -9.70
C THR A 81 -3.46 -6.79 -8.23
N LEU A 82 -2.17 -6.58 -7.99
CA LEU A 82 -1.64 -6.12 -6.71
C LEU A 82 -1.60 -4.59 -6.70
N MET A 83 -2.22 -3.96 -5.71
CA MET A 83 -2.15 -2.51 -5.57
C MET A 83 -1.02 -2.14 -4.60
N ILE A 84 -0.23 -1.14 -4.96
CA ILE A 84 0.84 -0.58 -4.12
C ILE A 84 0.61 0.91 -4.01
N ASN A 85 0.22 1.38 -2.82
CA ASN A 85 0.21 2.81 -2.51
C ASN A 85 1.55 3.17 -1.87
N ALA A 86 2.46 3.76 -2.65
CA ALA A 86 3.81 4.10 -2.24
C ALA A 86 3.93 5.59 -1.90
N GLY A 87 3.70 5.93 -0.62
CA GLY A 87 3.85 7.27 -0.06
C GLY A 87 4.98 7.34 0.98
N THR A 88 4.76 8.08 2.07
CA THR A 88 5.68 8.12 3.23
C THR A 88 5.98 6.72 3.74
N ALA A 89 4.92 5.92 3.92
CA ALA A 89 4.94 4.47 4.06
C ALA A 89 4.37 3.82 2.79
N VAL A 90 4.48 2.51 2.66
CA VAL A 90 3.84 1.74 1.60
C VAL A 90 2.77 0.83 2.19
N GLN A 91 1.63 0.78 1.51
CA GLN A 91 0.64 -0.28 1.65
C GLN A 91 0.65 -1.12 0.38
N VAL A 92 0.86 -2.43 0.52
CA VAL A 92 0.65 -3.40 -0.53
C VAL A 92 -0.67 -4.11 -0.25
N ILE A 93 -1.53 -4.19 -1.26
CA ILE A 93 -2.92 -4.64 -1.12
C ILE A 93 -3.22 -5.76 -2.12
N GLU A 94 -3.65 -6.91 -1.62
CA GLU A 94 -4.07 -8.08 -2.40
C GLU A 94 -5.54 -8.42 -2.13
N MET A 95 -6.36 -8.47 -3.18
CA MET A 95 -7.74 -8.96 -3.10
C MET A 95 -7.78 -10.46 -2.76
N GLN A 96 -8.67 -10.87 -1.84
CA GLN A 96 -8.77 -12.26 -1.38
C GLN A 96 -10.04 -12.96 -1.90
N ASP A 97 -9.90 -14.25 -2.24
CA ASP A 97 -11.04 -15.13 -2.57
C ASP A 97 -11.90 -15.45 -1.35
N GLU A 98 -11.21 -15.74 -0.26
CA GLU A 98 -11.72 -16.16 1.02
C GLU A 98 -10.89 -15.46 2.10
N PRO A 99 -11.49 -15.10 3.24
CA PRO A 99 -10.75 -14.52 4.35
C PRO A 99 -9.67 -15.50 4.81
N ARG A 100 -8.41 -15.24 4.45
CA ARG A 100 -7.27 -16.01 4.95
C ARG A 100 -6.73 -15.30 6.18
N PRO A 101 -7.01 -15.81 7.39
CA PRO A 101 -6.59 -15.14 8.61
C PRO A 101 -5.07 -15.02 8.69
N PHE A 102 -4.64 -14.12 9.57
CA PHE A 102 -3.26 -13.93 9.95
C PHE A 102 -2.59 -15.28 10.30
N ASN A 103 -1.40 -15.52 9.76
CA ASN A 103 -0.54 -16.62 10.18
C ASN A 103 0.87 -16.10 10.40
N ARG A 104 1.28 -16.12 11.68
CA ARG A 104 2.58 -15.64 12.15
C ARG A 104 3.77 -16.35 11.50
N GLU A 105 3.57 -17.57 11.00
CA GLU A 105 4.61 -18.37 10.34
C GLU A 105 4.73 -18.07 8.84
N THR A 106 3.68 -17.56 8.18
CA THR A 106 3.65 -17.47 6.71
C THR A 106 3.45 -16.08 6.14
N ALA A 107 2.82 -15.15 6.86
CA ALA A 107 2.75 -13.73 6.48
C ALA A 107 2.01 -12.92 7.55
N ASN A 108 2.68 -11.91 8.06
CA ASN A 108 2.08 -10.88 8.89
C ASN A 108 1.28 -9.89 8.02
N ARG A 109 0.03 -10.25 7.73
CA ARG A 109 -0.91 -9.46 6.93
C ARG A 109 -2.16 -9.10 7.74
N TYR A 110 -2.73 -7.95 7.46
CA TYR A 110 -4.00 -7.49 8.02
C TYR A 110 -5.12 -7.75 7.02
N LEU A 111 -6.20 -8.38 7.47
CA LEU A 111 -7.35 -8.69 6.63
C LEU A 111 -8.47 -7.69 6.89
N PHE A 112 -9.12 -7.20 5.84
CA PHE A 112 -10.23 -6.25 5.92
C PHE A 112 -11.35 -6.60 4.95
N GLU A 113 -12.58 -6.23 5.31
CA GLU A 113 -13.73 -6.19 4.41
C GLU A 113 -13.59 -4.98 3.47
N LEU A 114 -13.83 -5.18 2.18
CA LEU A 114 -13.78 -4.10 1.19
C LEU A 114 -14.93 -3.10 1.36
N GLY A 115 -16.04 -3.51 2.00
CA GLY A 115 -17.29 -2.72 2.00
C GLY A 115 -18.18 -2.98 0.78
N VAL A 116 -17.74 -3.88 -0.12
CA VAL A 116 -18.55 -4.52 -1.15
C VAL A 116 -18.85 -5.95 -0.68
N ALA A 117 -20.11 -6.35 -0.73
CA ALA A 117 -20.56 -7.63 -0.19
C ALA A 117 -19.73 -8.80 -0.72
N GLY A 118 -19.23 -9.63 0.19
CA GLY A 118 -18.46 -10.82 -0.17
C GLY A 118 -16.96 -10.60 -0.38
N GLN A 119 -16.49 -9.35 -0.45
CA GLN A 119 -15.12 -9.05 -0.87
C GLN A 119 -14.23 -8.62 0.30
N THR A 120 -13.05 -9.24 0.38
CA THR A 120 -12.03 -8.91 1.38
C THR A 120 -10.70 -8.63 0.69
N PHE A 121 -9.83 -7.93 1.40
CA PHE A 121 -8.47 -7.65 0.93
C PHE A 121 -7.48 -7.75 2.09
N ALA A 122 -6.25 -8.09 1.77
CA ALA A 122 -5.15 -8.14 2.72
C ALA A 122 -4.20 -6.97 2.49
N ILE A 123 -3.69 -6.40 3.59
CA ILE A 123 -2.68 -5.35 3.57
C ILE A 123 -1.39 -5.87 4.19
N GLY A 124 -0.28 -5.61 3.49
CA GLY A 124 1.07 -5.61 4.03
C GLY A 124 1.62 -4.20 4.01
N ALA A 125 2.52 -3.88 4.94
CA ALA A 125 3.02 -2.53 5.11
C ALA A 125 4.54 -2.49 5.12
N LEU A 126 5.11 -1.44 4.54
CA LEU A 126 6.51 -1.02 4.76
C LEU A 126 6.49 0.39 5.35
N ASN A 127 6.97 0.53 6.58
CA ASN A 127 6.78 1.75 7.38
C ASN A 127 7.59 2.96 6.89
N SER A 128 8.69 2.73 6.16
CA SER A 128 9.67 3.78 5.82
C SER A 128 10.08 3.73 4.35
N ALA A 129 9.14 3.99 3.44
CA ALA A 129 9.41 4.08 2.01
C ALA A 129 9.82 5.51 1.61
N GLY A 130 8.86 6.38 1.31
CA GLY A 130 9.13 7.80 1.05
C GLY A 130 9.80 8.50 2.23
N HIS A 131 9.56 8.03 3.47
CA HIS A 131 10.30 8.50 4.63
C HIS A 131 11.82 8.25 4.53
N SER A 132 12.25 7.09 4.04
CA SER A 132 13.68 6.80 3.85
C SER A 132 14.31 7.67 2.77
N LEU A 133 13.57 7.93 1.69
CA LEU A 133 14.01 8.83 0.62
C LEU A 133 14.19 10.27 1.15
N ASP A 134 13.20 10.79 1.87
CA ASP A 134 13.28 12.14 2.45
C ASP A 134 14.34 12.24 3.57
N TRP A 135 14.47 11.20 4.40
CA TRP A 135 15.53 11.12 5.40
C TRP A 135 16.90 11.21 4.76
N TRP A 136 17.18 10.40 3.73
CA TRP A 136 18.47 10.42 3.05
C TRP A 136 18.72 11.75 2.34
N ARG A 137 17.71 12.32 1.67
CA ARG A 137 17.78 13.67 1.08
C ARG A 137 18.22 14.70 2.13
N ARG A 138 17.54 14.77 3.28
CA ARG A 138 17.87 15.71 4.35
C ARG A 138 19.22 15.43 5.00
N PHE A 139 19.64 14.17 5.06
CA PHE A 139 20.94 13.78 5.57
C PHE A 139 22.08 14.25 4.66
N VAL A 140 21.89 14.15 3.34
CA VAL A 140 22.86 14.62 2.35
C VAL A 140 22.92 16.15 2.31
N ASP A 141 21.77 16.79 2.11
CA ASP A 141 21.61 18.25 2.17
C ASP A 141 20.09 18.60 2.23
N PRO A 142 19.61 19.22 3.33
CA PRO A 142 18.20 19.57 3.48
C PRO A 142 17.69 20.59 2.47
N ALA A 143 18.57 21.35 1.82
CA ALA A 143 18.21 22.35 0.80
C ALA A 143 17.86 21.73 -0.56
N LEU A 144 18.23 20.47 -0.81
CA LEU A 144 17.96 19.80 -2.08
C LEU A 144 16.45 19.68 -2.33
N SER A 145 16.01 20.08 -3.51
CA SER A 145 14.70 19.68 -4.03
C SER A 145 14.65 18.16 -4.30
N HIS A 146 13.45 17.62 -4.48
CA HIS A 146 13.28 16.21 -4.87
C HIS A 146 13.94 15.87 -6.21
N ALA A 147 13.94 16.83 -7.16
CA ALA A 147 14.56 16.64 -8.47
C ALA A 147 16.10 16.65 -8.38
N GLU A 148 16.67 17.56 -7.59
CA GLU A 148 18.12 17.59 -7.36
C GLU A 148 18.59 16.34 -6.60
N PHE A 149 17.81 15.88 -5.63
CA PHE A 149 18.06 14.62 -4.94
C PHE A 149 18.10 13.42 -5.90
N GLU A 150 17.12 13.32 -6.79
CA GLU A 150 17.07 12.26 -7.79
C GLU A 150 18.28 12.33 -8.74
N ALA A 151 18.68 13.53 -9.14
CA ALA A 151 19.86 13.76 -9.99
C ALA A 151 21.20 13.44 -9.30
N LEU A 152 21.24 13.28 -7.97
CA LEU A 152 22.43 12.83 -7.26
C LEU A 152 22.64 11.32 -7.36
N ALA A 153 21.59 10.53 -7.63
CA ALA A 153 21.71 9.08 -7.70
C ALA A 153 22.61 8.67 -8.87
N ALA A 154 23.44 7.64 -8.66
CA ALA A 154 24.16 7.02 -9.76
C ALA A 154 23.18 6.51 -10.84
N ASP A 155 23.59 6.59 -12.10
CA ASP A 155 22.76 6.18 -13.26
C ASP A 155 22.45 4.68 -13.26
N GLU A 156 23.44 3.87 -12.85
CA GLU A 156 23.35 2.41 -12.80
C GLU A 156 23.11 1.90 -11.37
N PRO A 157 22.50 0.72 -11.19
CA PRO A 157 22.36 0.08 -9.89
C PRO A 157 23.72 -0.15 -9.22
N SER A 158 23.70 -0.46 -7.93
CA SER A 158 24.94 -0.86 -7.25
C SER A 158 25.51 -2.15 -7.85
N PRO A 159 26.85 -2.26 -8.03
CA PRO A 159 27.47 -3.48 -8.53
C PRO A 159 27.22 -4.67 -7.58
N GLU A 160 27.56 -5.88 -8.03
CA GLU A 160 27.28 -7.14 -7.31
C GLU A 160 27.95 -7.25 -5.92
N ASP A 161 28.94 -6.42 -5.63
CA ASP A 161 29.60 -6.27 -4.33
C ASP A 161 29.39 -4.88 -3.70
N GLY A 162 28.57 -4.04 -4.33
CA GLY A 162 28.25 -2.69 -3.92
C GLY A 162 27.29 -2.61 -2.73
N PRO A 163 27.10 -1.42 -2.15
CA PRO A 163 26.31 -1.24 -0.94
C PRO A 163 24.82 -1.50 -1.17
N LEU A 164 24.14 -2.00 -0.13
CA LEU A 164 22.69 -2.13 -0.09
C LEU A 164 22.14 -1.32 1.09
N PHE A 165 20.91 -0.85 0.96
CA PHE A 165 20.21 -0.14 2.03
C PHE A 165 18.98 -0.93 2.49
N LEU A 166 18.88 -1.16 3.80
CA LEU A 166 17.70 -1.72 4.46
C LEU A 166 16.79 -0.58 4.92
N PRO A 167 15.56 -0.42 4.38
CA PRO A 167 14.74 0.79 4.58
C PRO A 167 13.92 0.78 5.88
N TRP A 168 14.43 0.19 6.96
CA TRP A 168 13.67 -0.03 8.20
C TRP A 168 13.99 0.99 9.30
N LEU A 169 13.97 2.27 8.95
CA LEU A 169 14.23 3.37 9.89
C LEU A 169 13.19 3.47 11.02
N GLN A 170 11.96 2.98 10.79
CA GLN A 170 10.85 2.98 11.75
C GLN A 170 10.17 1.60 11.83
N GLY A 171 10.96 0.56 12.09
CA GLY A 171 10.49 -0.82 12.07
C GLY A 171 10.40 -1.39 10.65
N THR A 172 10.26 -2.72 10.59
CA THR A 172 10.37 -3.44 9.32
C THR A 172 9.08 -3.47 8.51
N GLY A 173 7.94 -3.49 9.19
CA GLY A 173 6.67 -3.86 8.57
C GLY A 173 6.67 -5.33 8.11
N THR A 174 5.84 -5.67 7.13
CA THR A 174 5.69 -7.01 6.56
C THR A 174 6.96 -7.40 5.77
N PRO A 175 7.51 -8.62 5.96
CA PRO A 175 6.96 -9.75 6.73
C PRO A 175 7.34 -9.77 8.21
N TYR A 176 8.39 -9.08 8.66
CA TYR A 176 8.99 -9.37 9.96
C TYR A 176 8.28 -8.75 11.18
N LEU A 177 7.57 -7.63 11.01
CA LEU A 177 6.91 -6.85 12.07
C LEU A 177 7.79 -6.58 13.31
N LEU A 178 9.05 -6.21 13.09
CA LEU A 178 9.95 -5.86 14.19
C LEU A 178 9.79 -4.38 14.55
N ASP A 179 9.63 -4.14 15.84
CA ASP A 179 9.59 -2.81 16.44
C ASP A 179 11.02 -2.26 16.62
N GLY A 180 11.22 -1.00 16.26
CA GLY A 180 12.51 -0.30 16.43
C GLY A 180 13.28 -0.06 15.13
N PRO A 181 14.38 0.70 15.18
CA PRO A 181 15.13 1.06 13.99
C PRO A 181 16.07 -0.08 13.57
N TYR A 182 15.85 -0.62 12.38
CA TYR A 182 16.70 -1.63 11.72
C TYR A 182 17.28 -1.10 10.39
N GLY A 183 17.22 0.21 10.17
CA GLY A 183 17.77 0.83 8.98
C GLY A 183 19.29 0.71 8.95
N ALA A 184 19.85 0.23 7.82
CA ALA A 184 21.28 -0.02 7.72
C ALA A 184 21.77 0.12 6.27
N PHE A 185 23.00 0.60 6.12
CA PHE A 185 23.80 0.33 4.93
C PHE A 185 24.66 -0.91 5.19
N VAL A 186 24.60 -1.88 4.29
CA VAL A 186 25.41 -3.10 4.36
C VAL A 186 26.33 -3.18 3.14
N GLN A 187 27.46 -3.89 3.30
CA GLN A 187 28.47 -4.05 2.24
C GLN A 187 29.06 -2.73 1.74
N LEU A 188 29.30 -1.78 2.66
CA LEU A 188 30.01 -0.54 2.36
C LEU A 188 31.51 -0.81 2.11
N SER A 189 32.05 -0.14 1.09
CA SER A 189 33.48 -0.10 0.79
C SER A 189 33.93 1.35 0.57
N SER A 190 35.25 1.59 0.51
CA SER A 190 35.81 2.92 0.27
C SER A 190 35.56 3.47 -1.14
N THR A 191 34.98 2.67 -2.04
CA THR A 191 34.61 3.12 -3.40
C THR A 191 33.19 3.69 -3.45
N ALA A 192 32.38 3.50 -2.42
CA ALA A 192 31.04 4.07 -2.34
C ALA A 192 31.14 5.59 -2.11
N ASP A 193 30.51 6.36 -2.99
CA ASP A 193 30.35 7.80 -2.85
C ASP A 193 28.88 8.17 -2.61
N ARG A 194 28.63 9.48 -2.53
CA ARG A 194 27.28 10.02 -2.32
C ARG A 194 26.28 9.54 -3.38
N SER A 195 26.70 9.39 -4.64
CA SER A 195 25.81 9.00 -5.73
C SER A 195 25.40 7.53 -5.63
N ILE A 196 26.36 6.66 -5.31
CA ILE A 196 26.16 5.22 -5.11
C ILE A 196 25.26 4.99 -3.89
N LEU A 197 25.51 5.70 -2.78
CA LEU A 197 24.69 5.57 -1.57
C LEU A 197 23.26 6.08 -1.79
N THR A 198 23.10 7.17 -2.55
CA THR A 198 21.77 7.67 -2.94
C THR A 198 21.02 6.65 -3.76
N ARG A 199 21.68 6.04 -4.75
CA ARG A 199 21.08 4.97 -5.54
C ARG A 199 20.73 3.76 -4.66
N ALA A 200 21.62 3.34 -3.76
CA ALA A 200 21.37 2.23 -2.85
C ALA A 200 20.14 2.45 -1.95
N VAL A 201 19.88 3.68 -1.48
CA VAL A 201 18.66 4.01 -0.72
C VAL A 201 17.41 3.85 -1.58
N MET A 202 17.43 4.35 -2.82
CA MET A 202 16.30 4.24 -3.75
C MET A 202 16.00 2.77 -4.11
N ASP A 203 17.05 2.01 -4.43
CA ASP A 203 16.95 0.58 -4.72
C ASP A 203 16.45 -0.20 -3.48
N GLY A 204 16.97 0.12 -2.29
CA GLY A 204 16.56 -0.48 -1.02
C GLY A 204 15.07 -0.30 -0.71
N VAL A 205 14.51 0.89 -0.98
CA VAL A 205 13.07 1.13 -0.86
C VAL A 205 12.28 0.23 -1.83
N ALA A 206 12.72 0.11 -3.09
CA ALA A 206 12.06 -0.76 -4.06
C ALA A 206 12.16 -2.25 -3.67
N PHE A 207 13.30 -2.69 -3.15
CA PHE A 207 13.47 -4.05 -2.63
C PHE A 207 12.57 -4.33 -1.41
N GLY A 208 12.44 -3.37 -0.50
CA GLY A 208 11.50 -3.47 0.63
C GLY A 208 10.05 -3.60 0.16
N ILE A 209 9.66 -2.85 -0.87
CA ILE A 209 8.33 -2.96 -1.50
C ILE A 209 8.14 -4.36 -2.11
N ARG A 210 9.12 -4.88 -2.86
CA ARG A 210 9.06 -6.23 -3.42
C ARG A 210 8.97 -7.30 -2.33
N LEU A 211 9.76 -7.18 -1.27
CA LEU A 211 9.75 -8.12 -0.15
C LEU A 211 8.38 -8.16 0.53
N CYS A 212 7.76 -6.99 0.75
CA CYS A 212 6.40 -6.89 1.26
C CYS A 212 5.38 -7.52 0.30
N ALA A 213 5.53 -7.30 -1.01
CA ALA A 213 4.64 -7.86 -2.03
C ALA A 213 4.72 -9.39 -2.11
N GLU A 214 5.94 -9.94 -2.14
CA GLU A 214 6.18 -11.39 -2.14
C GLU A 214 5.61 -12.06 -0.88
N ALA A 215 5.60 -11.37 0.26
CA ALA A 215 5.06 -11.89 1.51
C ALA A 215 3.53 -11.97 1.54
N LEU A 216 2.81 -11.11 0.81
CA LEU A 216 1.34 -11.14 0.81
C LEU A 216 0.76 -12.23 -0.07
N ILE A 217 1.41 -12.45 -1.21
CA ILE A 217 0.94 -13.38 -2.22
C ILE A 217 1.52 -14.79 -1.99
N LYS A 218 1.02 -15.78 -2.74
CA LYS A 218 1.62 -17.12 -2.73
C LYS A 218 3.09 -17.08 -3.21
N PRO A 219 4.01 -17.83 -2.58
CA PRO A 219 5.41 -17.87 -2.99
C PRO A 219 5.58 -18.14 -4.49
N GLY A 220 6.45 -17.36 -5.13
CA GLY A 220 6.76 -17.50 -6.56
C GLY A 220 5.67 -17.00 -7.52
N LYS A 221 4.64 -16.31 -7.04
CA LYS A 221 3.50 -15.85 -7.85
C LYS A 221 3.50 -14.37 -8.21
N LEU A 222 4.53 -13.60 -7.83
CA LEU A 222 4.58 -12.17 -8.13
C LEU A 222 4.61 -11.90 -9.63
N ALA A 223 5.33 -12.72 -10.38
CA ALA A 223 5.45 -12.58 -11.83
C ALA A 223 4.16 -12.85 -12.60
N ASP A 224 3.20 -13.55 -11.99
CA ASP A 224 1.89 -13.81 -12.57
C ASP A 224 0.91 -12.62 -12.35
N LYS A 225 1.32 -11.59 -11.59
CA LYS A 225 0.46 -10.45 -11.23
C LYS A 225 0.65 -9.26 -12.17
N LYS A 226 -0.37 -8.41 -12.22
CA LYS A 226 -0.27 -6.99 -12.59
C LYS A 226 -0.03 -6.19 -11.33
N VAL A 227 0.75 -5.13 -11.40
CA VAL A 227 1.01 -4.23 -10.27
C VAL A 227 0.54 -2.84 -10.61
N LEU A 228 -0.36 -2.30 -9.79
CA LEU A 228 -0.85 -0.94 -9.88
C LEU A 228 -0.22 -0.08 -8.80
N ILE A 229 0.60 0.90 -9.17
CA ILE A 229 1.32 1.76 -8.23
C ILE A 229 0.75 3.18 -8.22
N THR A 230 0.48 3.69 -7.02
CA THR A 230 0.04 5.05 -6.73
C THR A 230 0.92 5.68 -5.64
N GLY A 231 0.69 6.95 -5.30
CA GLY A 231 1.34 7.62 -4.18
C GLY A 231 2.45 8.61 -4.58
N GLY A 232 3.22 9.06 -3.58
CA GLY A 232 4.25 10.09 -3.75
C GLY A 232 5.57 9.57 -4.34
N VAL A 233 5.99 8.36 -4.01
CA VAL A 233 7.22 7.72 -4.51
C VAL A 233 7.27 7.68 -6.05
N PRO A 234 6.22 7.24 -6.78
CA PRO A 234 6.25 7.22 -8.23
C PRO A 234 6.16 8.62 -8.88
N LYS A 235 6.21 9.74 -8.14
CA LYS A 235 6.43 11.06 -8.76
C LYS A 235 7.85 11.22 -9.30
N SER A 236 8.81 10.45 -8.76
CA SER A 236 10.18 10.35 -9.26
C SER A 236 10.25 9.45 -10.51
N PRO A 237 10.69 9.97 -11.68
CA PRO A 237 10.91 9.16 -12.87
C PRO A 237 11.89 8.00 -12.65
N LEU A 238 12.98 8.22 -11.91
CA LEU A 238 13.95 7.19 -11.56
C LEU A 238 13.31 6.12 -10.69
N MET A 239 12.51 6.48 -9.67
CA MET A 239 11.78 5.47 -8.89
C MET A 239 10.83 4.63 -9.74
N ARG A 240 10.15 5.22 -10.74
CA ARG A 240 9.33 4.42 -11.68
C ARG A 240 10.18 3.40 -12.44
N LYS A 241 11.34 3.83 -12.95
CA LYS A 241 12.29 2.95 -13.63
C LYS A 241 12.77 1.84 -12.69
N ILE A 242 13.18 2.16 -11.46
CA ILE A 242 13.62 1.18 -10.46
C ILE A 242 12.49 0.17 -10.18
N LEU A 243 11.28 0.63 -9.84
CA LEU A 243 10.15 -0.24 -9.51
C LEU A 243 9.78 -1.18 -10.67
N CYS A 244 9.80 -0.71 -11.92
CA CYS A 244 9.53 -1.56 -13.09
C CYS A 244 10.57 -2.66 -13.30
N ASN A 245 11.82 -2.47 -12.86
CA ASN A 245 12.88 -3.47 -13.04
C ASN A 245 13.10 -4.33 -11.79
N VAL A 246 12.70 -3.85 -10.61
CA VAL A 246 12.77 -4.61 -9.36
C VAL A 246 11.57 -5.55 -9.23
N LEU A 247 10.36 -5.11 -9.60
CA LEU A 247 9.17 -5.95 -9.53
C LEU A 247 9.12 -6.84 -10.78
N PRO A 248 9.11 -8.18 -10.65
CA PRO A 248 9.13 -9.10 -11.78
C PRO A 248 7.74 -9.22 -12.46
N ALA A 249 7.00 -8.12 -12.56
CA ALA A 249 5.59 -8.07 -12.95
C ALA A 249 5.31 -6.90 -13.89
N SER A 250 4.16 -6.91 -14.58
CA SER A 250 3.73 -5.73 -15.35
C SER A 250 3.32 -4.60 -14.40
N VAL A 251 3.92 -3.42 -14.55
CA VAL A 251 3.70 -2.28 -13.65
C VAL A 251 2.97 -1.14 -14.37
N THR A 252 1.84 -0.72 -13.79
CA THR A 252 1.08 0.46 -14.20
C THR A 252 1.17 1.51 -13.10
N PHE A 253 1.51 2.76 -13.45
CA PHE A 253 1.44 3.89 -12.55
C PHE A 253 0.22 4.73 -12.86
N ARG A 254 -0.48 5.19 -11.81
CA ARG A 254 -1.55 6.19 -11.92
C ARG A 254 -1.13 7.54 -11.38
N SER A 255 -1.54 8.59 -12.08
CA SER A 255 -1.23 9.97 -11.72
C SER A 255 -2.25 10.60 -10.78
N PHE A 256 -3.51 10.14 -10.83
CA PHE A 256 -4.54 10.56 -9.89
C PHE A 256 -4.15 10.12 -8.46
N SER A 257 -4.16 11.06 -7.51
CA SER A 257 -3.67 10.82 -6.15
C SER A 257 -4.75 10.43 -5.14
N ASP A 258 -5.99 10.89 -5.34
CA ASP A 258 -6.99 10.93 -4.27
C ASP A 258 -7.93 9.72 -4.32
N MET A 259 -7.34 8.52 -4.42
CA MET A 259 -8.08 7.27 -4.62
C MET A 259 -9.10 7.00 -3.50
N SER A 260 -8.75 7.27 -2.24
CA SER A 260 -9.69 7.09 -1.13
C SER A 260 -10.91 8.01 -1.24
N ALA A 261 -10.70 9.28 -1.63
CA ALA A 261 -11.80 10.21 -1.83
C ALA A 261 -12.68 9.76 -3.02
N LEU A 262 -12.06 9.33 -4.12
CA LEU A 262 -12.78 8.82 -5.28
C LEU A 262 -13.61 7.57 -4.96
N GLY A 263 -13.10 6.64 -4.15
CA GLY A 263 -13.87 5.50 -3.68
C GLY A 263 -15.05 5.88 -2.79
N ALA A 264 -14.88 6.85 -1.90
CA ALA A 264 -15.97 7.39 -1.08
C ALA A 264 -17.05 8.06 -1.96
N VAL A 265 -16.65 8.82 -2.98
CA VAL A 265 -17.57 9.39 -3.97
C VAL A 265 -18.29 8.30 -4.75
N ALA A 266 -17.62 7.21 -5.13
CA ALA A 266 -18.26 6.08 -5.81
C ALA A 266 -19.34 5.44 -4.93
N HIS A 267 -19.11 5.27 -3.62
CA HIS A 267 -20.16 4.83 -2.69
C HIS A 267 -21.31 5.83 -2.58
N ALA A 268 -21.01 7.13 -2.50
CA ALA A 268 -22.03 8.16 -2.46
C ALA A 268 -22.89 8.19 -3.74
N ALA A 269 -22.29 7.97 -4.91
CA ALA A 269 -22.99 7.89 -6.17
C ALA A 269 -23.98 6.70 -6.22
N VAL A 270 -23.60 5.55 -5.65
CA VAL A 270 -24.50 4.40 -5.52
C VAL A 270 -25.61 4.68 -4.52
N ALA A 271 -25.28 5.21 -3.33
CA ALA A 271 -26.27 5.55 -2.31
C ALA A 271 -27.31 6.58 -2.80
N ALA A 272 -26.88 7.52 -3.64
CA ALA A 272 -27.74 8.53 -4.25
C ALA A 272 -28.52 8.02 -5.49
N GLY A 273 -28.31 6.77 -5.91
CA GLY A 273 -28.95 6.20 -7.11
C GLY A 273 -28.44 6.76 -8.44
N VAL A 274 -27.29 7.45 -8.44
CA VAL A 274 -26.63 7.99 -9.65
C VAL A 274 -25.97 6.87 -10.45
N SER A 275 -25.50 5.82 -9.79
CA SER A 275 -24.87 4.65 -10.40
C SER A 275 -25.41 3.36 -9.77
N ALA A 276 -25.46 2.27 -10.54
CA ALA A 276 -25.88 0.96 -10.05
C ALA A 276 -24.82 0.31 -9.14
N SER A 277 -23.54 0.59 -9.38
CA SER A 277 -22.43 0.10 -8.57
C SER A 277 -21.25 1.09 -8.56
N ALA A 278 -20.31 0.88 -7.63
CA ALA A 278 -19.08 1.66 -7.58
C ALA A 278 -18.22 1.40 -8.84
N SER A 279 -18.21 0.15 -9.33
CA SER A 279 -17.53 -0.21 -10.58
C SER A 279 -18.09 0.56 -11.77
N ASP A 280 -19.42 0.66 -11.89
CA ASP A 280 -20.07 1.37 -13.00
C ASP A 280 -19.75 2.87 -12.97
N PHE A 281 -19.68 3.47 -11.76
CA PHE A 281 -19.31 4.87 -11.59
C PHE A 281 -17.88 5.16 -12.06
N LEU A 282 -16.97 4.21 -11.83
CA LEU A 282 -15.54 4.36 -12.09
C LEU A 282 -15.10 3.90 -13.48
N ALA A 283 -15.97 3.27 -14.27
CA ALA A 283 -15.62 2.63 -15.53
C ALA A 283 -14.94 3.54 -16.55
N ASN A 284 -15.27 4.84 -16.55
CA ASN A 284 -14.72 5.84 -17.48
C ASN A 284 -13.88 6.91 -16.78
N PHE A 285 -13.46 6.67 -15.54
CA PHE A 285 -12.62 7.63 -14.82
C PHE A 285 -11.22 7.65 -15.43
N ASP A 286 -10.73 8.84 -15.79
CA ASP A 286 -9.36 9.00 -16.29
C ASP A 286 -8.39 9.10 -15.12
N TYR A 287 -7.66 8.00 -14.88
CA TYR A 287 -6.66 7.93 -13.83
C TYR A 287 -5.31 8.56 -14.21
N GLY A 288 -5.11 8.85 -15.50
CA GLY A 288 -3.82 9.16 -16.11
C GLY A 288 -2.80 8.04 -15.86
N GLU A 289 -2.69 7.10 -16.79
CA GLU A 289 -1.88 5.89 -16.65
C GLU A 289 -0.56 5.96 -17.44
N SER A 290 0.50 5.36 -16.89
CA SER A 290 1.74 5.11 -17.61
C SER A 290 2.26 3.72 -17.31
N MET A 291 2.70 3.02 -18.35
CA MET A 291 3.23 1.65 -18.27
C MET A 291 4.63 1.60 -18.92
N PRO A 292 5.67 2.14 -18.26
CA PRO A 292 7.02 2.09 -18.81
C PRO A 292 7.51 0.64 -18.84
N ALA A 293 8.12 0.25 -19.95
CA ALA A 293 8.66 -1.10 -20.11
C ALA A 293 9.87 -1.33 -19.19
N ALA A 294 9.94 -2.52 -18.60
CA ALA A 294 11.14 -2.99 -17.95
C ALA A 294 12.27 -3.19 -18.98
N ASN A 295 13.52 -3.04 -18.52
CA ASN A 295 14.72 -3.35 -19.28
C ASN A 295 15.26 -4.70 -18.79
N ALA A 296 15.44 -5.66 -19.71
CA ALA A 296 15.81 -7.02 -19.35
C ALA A 296 17.17 -7.12 -18.63
N ASP A 297 18.17 -6.33 -19.06
CA ASP A 297 19.51 -6.34 -18.47
C ASP A 297 19.49 -5.77 -17.05
N LEU A 298 18.81 -4.64 -16.86
CA LEU A 298 18.63 -4.03 -15.54
C LEU A 298 17.83 -4.95 -14.60
N THR A 299 16.79 -5.61 -15.12
CA THR A 299 15.99 -6.57 -14.34
C THR A 299 16.87 -7.71 -13.82
N ALA A 300 17.73 -8.28 -14.67
CA ALA A 300 18.64 -9.35 -14.25
C ALA A 300 19.64 -8.89 -13.18
N GLU A 301 20.09 -7.64 -13.22
CA GLU A 301 20.94 -7.04 -12.20
C GLU A 301 20.20 -6.83 -10.87
N TYR A 302 18.97 -6.30 -10.92
CA TYR A 302 18.14 -6.16 -9.72
C TYR A 302 17.76 -7.48 -9.09
N GLU A 303 17.57 -8.56 -9.86
CA GLU A 303 17.34 -9.89 -9.28
C GLU A 303 18.53 -10.35 -8.42
N ARG A 304 19.78 -10.13 -8.88
CA ARG A 304 20.98 -10.46 -8.09
C ARG A 304 21.05 -9.62 -6.81
N ASN A 305 20.83 -8.32 -6.94
CA ASN A 305 20.86 -7.40 -5.79
C ASN A 305 19.71 -7.65 -4.80
N TYR A 306 18.52 -8.01 -5.28
CA TYR A 306 17.39 -8.37 -4.44
C TYR A 306 17.64 -9.66 -3.66
N ALA A 307 18.26 -10.67 -4.29
CA ALA A 307 18.64 -11.90 -3.58
C ALA A 307 19.61 -11.62 -2.42
N ARG A 308 20.59 -10.72 -2.62
CA ARG A 308 21.50 -10.26 -1.56
C ARG A 308 20.77 -9.46 -0.48
N PHE A 309 19.90 -8.52 -0.89
CA PHE A 309 19.06 -7.74 0.02
C PHE A 309 18.25 -8.65 0.94
N LYS A 310 17.63 -9.70 0.39
CA LYS A 310 16.82 -10.66 1.14
C LYS A 310 17.64 -11.44 2.18
N GLN A 311 18.88 -11.81 1.87
CA GLN A 311 19.77 -12.46 2.84
C GLN A 311 20.07 -11.54 4.04
N TRP A 312 20.36 -10.26 3.78
CA TRP A 312 20.55 -9.27 4.84
C TRP A 312 19.27 -8.98 5.61
N ALA A 313 18.12 -9.02 4.93
CA ALA A 313 16.81 -8.87 5.53
C ALA A 313 16.51 -9.97 6.54
N ASP A 314 16.66 -11.22 6.11
CA ASP A 314 16.45 -12.39 6.95
C ASP A 314 17.45 -12.44 8.12
N HIS A 315 18.71 -12.04 7.88
CA HIS A 315 19.70 -11.93 8.95
C HIS A 315 19.29 -10.89 10.00
N THR A 316 18.90 -9.68 9.57
CA THR A 316 18.45 -8.59 10.45
C THR A 316 17.25 -9.03 11.27
N ALA A 317 16.35 -9.80 10.68
CA ALA A 317 15.17 -10.30 11.37
C ALA A 317 15.46 -11.39 12.43
N SER A 318 16.66 -11.96 12.43
CA SER A 318 17.08 -13.02 13.35
C SER A 318 17.86 -12.54 14.58
N ILE A 319 18.24 -11.25 14.62
CA ILE A 319 19.00 -10.61 15.70
C ILE A 319 18.04 -10.14 16.80
#